data_AF-A0A7D9HTN7-F1
#
_entry.id   AF-A0A7D9HTN7-F1
#
_cell.length_a   1.000
_cell.length_b   1.000
_cell.length_c   1.000
_cell.angle_alpha   90.00
_cell.angle_beta   90.00
_cell.angle_gamma   90.00
#
_symmetry.space_group_name_H-M   'P 1'
#
loop_
_entity.id
_entity.type
_entity.pdbx_description
1 polymer ?
#
loop_
_entity_poly.entity_id
_entity_poly.type
_entity_poly.pdbx_seq_one_letter_code
_entity_poly.pdbx_strand_id
1 'polypeptide(L)'
;MEINLKKTQIMIFEKRKTRKARPIFNLGNRNIKIVQEYCYLGVKLNHNGNFTLALKQLSEKALHALYGIRRQLNFSHLNPKYAIKIFDSIITPILLYNSEVWGTYVKNDFNNWDKSPIEKVHLKFCKIYLAISRKASNIASRAELGKLPLIINVFKRVFKYITHLNSLPQTTIAKQAFLISKDLHSKQKMSFYGNAMDTIKNLNLNEEILNLEAVTTEHIKTITKTLEEKYLTFWKHKLENSSKLTFYSTFKTDHNLENYLVFIKDPHKRRCLSRLRVSNHDLQIEIGRYQNIPREERLCKICNSGEVENETHLLLSCKAYEQSRANLRSSLENASSDEINLNSQTLSADLMKSTDSEIITKLSKFVYSCFKQRLKYLETRNAD
;
A
#
# COMPACT_ATOMS: atom_id res chain seq x y z
N MET A 1 25.78 22.36 -37.29
CA MET A 1 25.47 21.54 -36.10
C MET A 1 25.04 20.16 -36.60
N GLU A 2 25.79 19.10 -36.30
CA GLU A 2 25.48 17.75 -36.79
C GLU A 2 24.46 17.07 -35.84
N ILE A 3 23.29 16.69 -36.37
CA ILE A 3 22.17 16.18 -35.57
C ILE A 3 22.26 14.66 -35.46
N ASN A 4 22.19 14.14 -34.23
CA ASN A 4 22.22 12.72 -33.93
C ASN A 4 20.84 12.07 -34.19
N LEU A 5 20.68 11.48 -35.37
CA LEU A 5 19.43 10.82 -35.79
C LEU A 5 19.04 9.59 -34.98
N LYS A 6 19.94 9.00 -34.18
CA LYS A 6 19.52 7.95 -33.24
C LYS A 6 18.73 8.53 -32.07
N LYS A 7 19.05 9.76 -31.65
CA LYS A 7 18.37 10.49 -30.58
C LYS A 7 17.22 11.36 -31.10
N THR A 8 17.23 11.73 -32.38
CA THR A 8 16.15 12.50 -33.00
C THR A 8 15.10 11.57 -33.59
N GLN A 9 13.89 11.59 -33.05
CA GLN A 9 12.78 10.74 -33.48
C GLN A 9 11.50 11.58 -33.57
N ILE A 10 10.58 11.20 -34.46
CA ILE A 10 9.25 11.82 -34.55
C ILE A 10 8.25 10.94 -33.80
N MET A 11 7.49 11.54 -32.89
CA MET A 11 6.37 10.89 -32.23
C MET A 11 5.07 11.62 -32.58
N ILE A 12 4.10 10.89 -33.13
CA ILE A 12 2.79 11.42 -33.49
C ILE A 12 1.79 11.00 -32.42
N PHE A 13 1.10 11.98 -31.82
CA PHE A 13 0.06 11.70 -30.84
C PHE A 13 -1.28 11.42 -31.51
N GLU A 14 -1.83 10.22 -31.32
CA GLU A 14 -3.11 9.79 -31.89
C GLU A 14 -3.81 8.76 -30.98
N LYS A 15 -5.12 8.88 -30.80
CA LYS A 15 -5.89 7.94 -29.95
C LYS A 15 -6.00 6.53 -30.55
N ARG A 16 -6.04 6.44 -31.89
CA ARG A 16 -6.08 5.20 -32.66
C ARG A 16 -5.10 5.35 -33.81
N LYS A 17 -4.35 4.28 -34.13
CA LYS A 17 -3.47 4.27 -35.29
C LYS A 17 -4.28 4.55 -36.55
N THR A 18 -3.96 5.65 -37.22
CA THR A 18 -4.44 5.93 -38.57
C THR A 18 -4.00 4.84 -39.55
N ARG A 19 -4.93 4.37 -40.40
CA ARG A 19 -4.64 3.47 -41.54
C ARG A 19 -4.05 4.20 -42.76
N LYS A 20 -4.00 5.53 -42.73
CA LYS A 20 -3.43 6.34 -43.82
C LYS A 20 -1.91 6.20 -43.87
N ALA A 21 -1.33 6.38 -45.06
CA ALA A 21 0.12 6.49 -45.21
C ALA A 21 0.67 7.56 -44.26
N ARG A 22 1.73 7.22 -43.52
CA ARG A 22 2.34 8.17 -42.58
C ARG A 22 3.17 9.19 -43.36
N PRO A 23 3.16 10.48 -42.98
CA PRO A 23 4.02 11.48 -43.60
C PRO A 23 5.49 11.11 -43.39
N ILE A 24 6.33 11.41 -44.38
CA ILE A 24 7.79 11.24 -44.28
C ILE A 24 8.37 12.53 -43.73
N PHE A 25 9.14 12.44 -42.64
CA PHE A 25 9.81 13.58 -42.04
C PHE A 25 11.30 13.54 -42.39
N ASN A 26 11.77 14.57 -43.07
CA ASN A 26 13.17 14.70 -43.47
C ASN A 26 13.82 15.88 -42.76
N LEU A 27 15.09 15.72 -42.38
CA LEU A 27 15.96 16.77 -41.88
C LEU A 27 17.17 16.85 -42.81
N GLY A 28 17.14 17.83 -43.73
CA GLY A 28 17.99 17.79 -44.92
C GLY A 28 17.68 16.54 -45.74
N ASN A 29 18.72 15.80 -46.13
CA ASN A 29 18.58 14.58 -46.94
C ASN A 29 18.39 13.30 -46.11
N ARG A 30 18.16 13.42 -44.78
CA ARG A 30 18.08 12.27 -43.89
C ARG A 30 16.66 12.10 -43.33
N ASN A 31 16.12 10.88 -43.45
CA ASN A 31 14.79 10.51 -42.94
C ASN A 31 14.83 10.33 -41.41
N ILE A 32 13.87 10.91 -40.71
CA ILE A 32 13.68 10.74 -39.27
C ILE A 32 12.63 9.66 -39.00
N LYS A 33 13.01 8.65 -38.21
CA LYS A 33 12.13 7.55 -37.83
C LYS A 33 10.93 8.04 -37.00
N ILE A 34 9.75 7.58 -37.39
CA ILE A 34 8.54 7.71 -36.57
C ILE A 34 8.49 6.57 -35.54
N VAL A 35 8.29 6.93 -34.27
CA VAL A 35 8.19 5.98 -33.15
C VAL A 35 6.84 6.07 -32.45
N GLN A 36 6.46 4.97 -31.79
CA GLN A 36 5.23 4.89 -31.00
C GLN A 36 5.46 5.27 -29.54
N GLU A 37 6.69 5.12 -29.06
CA GLU A 37 7.09 5.33 -27.69
C GLU A 37 8.43 6.08 -27.70
N TYR A 38 8.56 7.05 -26.81
CA TYR A 38 9.78 7.83 -26.69
C TYR A 38 10.09 8.14 -25.23
N CYS A 39 11.35 8.02 -24.83
CA CYS A 39 11.78 8.36 -23.48
C CYS A 39 12.30 9.80 -23.47
N TYR A 40 11.56 10.69 -22.82
CA TYR A 40 11.94 12.09 -22.65
C TYR A 40 12.12 12.39 -21.17
N LEU A 41 13.31 12.87 -20.79
CA LEU A 41 13.69 13.15 -19.39
C LEU A 41 13.30 12.01 -18.43
N GLY A 42 13.51 10.76 -18.84
CA GLY A 42 13.22 9.59 -18.02
C GLY A 42 11.74 9.16 -17.95
N VAL A 43 10.82 9.86 -18.62
CA VAL A 43 9.42 9.47 -18.79
C VAL A 43 9.21 8.83 -20.15
N LYS A 44 8.63 7.63 -20.16
CA LYS A 44 8.23 6.96 -21.39
C LYS A 44 6.85 7.42 -21.83
N LEU A 45 6.84 8.25 -22.86
CA LEU A 45 5.64 8.72 -23.52
C LEU A 45 5.17 7.69 -24.54
N ASN A 46 3.86 7.61 -24.75
CA ASN A 46 3.22 6.75 -25.73
C ASN A 46 2.41 7.61 -26.72
N HIS A 47 2.29 7.17 -27.97
CA HIS A 47 1.52 7.84 -29.02
C HIS A 47 0.08 8.19 -28.60
N ASN A 48 -0.55 7.40 -27.73
CA ASN A 48 -1.91 7.66 -27.27
C ASN A 48 -2.01 8.65 -26.09
N GLY A 49 -0.87 9.18 -25.60
CA GLY A 49 -0.81 10.15 -24.51
C GLY A 49 -1.10 9.58 -23.12
N ASN A 50 -1.21 8.26 -22.96
CA ASN A 50 -1.40 7.65 -21.64
C ASN A 50 -0.08 7.44 -20.88
N PHE A 51 -0.17 7.39 -19.55
CA PHE A 51 0.99 7.20 -18.67
C PHE A 51 1.18 5.74 -18.21
N THR A 52 0.46 4.78 -18.78
CA THR A 52 0.52 3.37 -18.33
C THR A 52 1.94 2.80 -18.47
N LEU A 53 2.61 3.09 -19.60
CA LEU A 53 3.99 2.66 -19.81
C LEU A 53 4.99 3.38 -18.89
N ALA A 54 4.78 4.68 -18.65
CA ALA A 54 5.59 5.44 -17.71
C ALA A 54 5.49 4.84 -16.29
N LEU A 55 4.28 4.62 -15.77
CA LEU A 55 4.06 4.03 -14.46
C LEU A 55 4.66 2.62 -14.35
N LYS A 56 4.56 1.81 -15.41
CA LYS A 56 5.20 0.49 -15.46
C LYS A 56 6.72 0.61 -15.34
N GLN A 57 7.36 1.49 -16.12
CA GLN A 57 8.80 1.68 -16.06
C GLN A 57 9.27 2.22 -14.70
N LEU A 58 8.54 3.16 -14.09
CA LEU A 58 8.83 3.65 -12.73
C LEU A 58 8.74 2.51 -11.71
N SER A 59 7.70 1.66 -11.83
CA SER A 59 7.54 0.50 -10.95
C SER A 59 8.67 -0.52 -11.11
N GLU A 60 9.13 -0.78 -12.33
CA GLU A 60 10.25 -1.69 -12.60
C GLU A 60 11.55 -1.14 -12.01
N LYS A 61 11.87 0.14 -12.26
CA LYS A 61 13.05 0.80 -11.66
C LYS A 61 13.01 0.75 -10.12
N ALA A 62 11.85 1.04 -9.53
CA ALA A 62 11.66 0.99 -8.09
C ALA A 62 11.81 -0.44 -7.54
N LEU A 63 11.32 -1.46 -8.25
CA LEU A 63 11.50 -2.87 -7.89
C LEU A 63 12.97 -3.29 -7.97
N HIS A 64 13.68 -2.88 -9.02
CA HIS A 64 15.12 -3.15 -9.15
C HIS A 64 15.89 -2.55 -7.96
N ALA A 65 15.61 -1.29 -7.60
CA ALA A 65 16.21 -0.66 -6.42
C ALA A 65 15.84 -1.38 -5.11
N LEU A 66 14.55 -1.68 -4.90
CA LEU A 66 14.06 -2.37 -3.72
C LEU A 66 14.72 -3.74 -3.53
N TYR A 67 14.84 -4.51 -4.62
CA TYR A 67 15.51 -5.81 -4.57
C TYR A 67 17.03 -5.71 -4.45
N GLY A 68 17.65 -4.68 -5.03
CA GLY A 68 19.05 -4.37 -4.82
C GLY A 68 19.35 -4.17 -3.33
N ILE A 69 18.55 -3.35 -2.64
CA ILE A 69 18.67 -3.13 -1.19
C ILE A 69 18.40 -4.44 -0.45
N ARG A 70 17.34 -5.17 -0.80
CA ARG A 70 16.95 -6.42 -0.12
C ARG A 70 18.04 -7.50 -0.19
N ARG A 71 18.90 -7.50 -1.22
CA ARG A 71 20.03 -8.43 -1.32
C ARG A 71 21.10 -8.18 -0.25
N GLN A 72 21.25 -6.94 0.19
CA GLN A 72 22.24 -6.53 1.19
C GLN A 72 21.65 -6.41 2.60
N LEU A 73 20.33 -6.27 2.68
CA LEU A 73 19.61 -5.90 3.90
C LEU A 73 18.31 -6.68 4.04
N ASN A 74 18.10 -7.32 5.19
CA ASN A 74 16.80 -7.90 5.49
C ASN A 74 15.88 -6.88 6.17
N PHE A 75 14.96 -6.28 5.41
CA PHE A 75 13.98 -5.32 5.92
C PHE A 75 13.21 -5.82 7.14
N SER A 76 12.86 -7.11 7.20
CA SER A 76 12.06 -7.66 8.30
C SER A 76 12.85 -7.82 9.61
N HIS A 77 14.14 -7.48 9.63
CA HIS A 77 14.97 -7.48 10.85
C HIS A 77 15.21 -6.06 11.37
N LEU A 78 14.82 -5.04 10.62
CA LEU A 78 15.04 -3.65 10.99
C LEU A 78 13.97 -3.16 11.97
N ASN A 79 14.30 -2.08 12.67
CA ASN A 79 13.30 -1.23 13.30
C ASN A 79 12.40 -0.62 12.19
N PRO A 80 11.07 -0.59 12.38
CA PRO A 80 10.13 -0.09 11.36
C PRO A 80 10.48 1.33 10.91
N LYS A 81 10.94 2.19 11.83
CA LYS A 81 11.35 3.57 11.54
C LYS A 81 12.41 3.62 10.44
N TYR A 82 13.43 2.76 10.51
CA TYR A 82 14.52 2.73 9.53
C TYR A 82 14.08 2.09 8.21
N ALA A 83 13.32 0.98 8.27
CA ALA A 83 12.80 0.34 7.06
C ALA A 83 11.90 1.31 6.26
N ILE A 84 10.99 2.01 6.94
CA ILE A 84 10.10 3.01 6.33
C ILE A 84 10.92 4.18 5.79
N LYS A 85 11.90 4.69 6.55
CA LYS A 85 12.78 5.77 6.08
C LYS A 85 13.53 5.38 4.81
N ILE A 86 14.09 4.17 4.73
CA ILE A 86 14.77 3.67 3.52
C ILE A 86 13.79 3.65 2.33
N PHE A 87 12.58 3.13 2.54
CA PHE A 87 11.56 3.12 1.48
C PHE A 87 11.19 4.53 1.03
N ASP A 88 10.89 5.42 1.97
CA ASP A 88 10.46 6.79 1.69
C ASP A 88 11.57 7.65 1.07
N SER A 89 12.84 7.40 1.41
CA SER A 89 13.99 8.16 0.88
C SER A 89 14.53 7.63 -0.44
N ILE A 90 14.37 6.35 -0.76
CA ILE A 90 14.97 5.74 -1.97
C ILE A 90 13.92 5.28 -2.97
N ILE A 91 12.88 4.58 -2.51
CA ILE A 91 11.91 3.93 -3.40
C ILE A 91 10.78 4.88 -3.79
N THR A 92 10.23 5.62 -2.82
CA THR A 92 9.16 6.58 -3.06
C THR A 92 9.53 7.66 -4.10
N PRO A 93 10.75 8.25 -4.12
CA PRO A 93 11.12 9.22 -5.15
C PRO A 93 11.12 8.63 -6.57
N ILE A 94 11.55 7.38 -6.73
CA ILE A 94 11.51 6.68 -8.03
C ILE A 94 10.06 6.48 -8.46
N LEU A 95 9.20 6.03 -7.55
CA LEU A 95 7.78 5.78 -7.82
C LEU A 95 7.00 7.06 -8.16
N LEU A 96 7.33 8.18 -7.50
CA LEU A 96 6.62 9.45 -7.62
C LEU A 96 7.28 10.42 -8.60
N TYR A 97 8.22 9.96 -9.41
CA TYR A 97 8.86 10.79 -10.42
C TYR A 97 7.83 11.32 -11.42
N ASN A 98 7.75 12.64 -11.59
CA ASN A 98 6.79 13.37 -12.42
C ASN A 98 5.31 13.14 -12.08
N SER A 99 5.01 12.73 -10.85
CA SER A 99 3.63 12.49 -10.36
C SER A 99 2.72 13.71 -10.41
N GLU A 100 3.30 14.90 -10.37
CA GLU A 100 2.63 16.18 -10.54
C GLU A 100 1.98 16.33 -11.93
N VAL A 101 2.47 15.62 -12.95
CA VAL A 101 1.92 15.62 -14.31
C VAL A 101 1.00 14.42 -14.52
N TRP A 102 1.52 13.19 -14.33
CA TRP A 102 0.73 11.99 -14.63
C TRP A 102 -0.37 11.71 -13.60
N GLY A 103 -0.27 12.28 -12.39
CA GLY A 103 -1.19 12.06 -11.28
C GLY A 103 -2.61 12.48 -11.57
N THR A 104 -2.82 13.51 -12.38
CA THR A 104 -4.17 13.93 -12.81
C THR A 104 -4.83 12.92 -13.75
N TYR A 105 -4.05 12.05 -14.42
CA TYR A 105 -4.59 11.03 -15.33
C TYR A 105 -4.86 9.69 -14.63
N VAL A 106 -4.70 9.64 -13.31
CA VAL A 106 -5.04 8.49 -12.49
C VAL A 106 -6.45 8.67 -11.94
N LYS A 107 -7.27 7.61 -12.03
CA LYS A 107 -8.59 7.60 -11.39
C LYS A 107 -8.44 7.59 -9.87
N ASN A 108 -9.11 8.51 -9.19
CA ASN A 108 -9.17 8.60 -7.72
C ASN A 108 -10.13 7.55 -7.13
N ASP A 109 -9.80 6.27 -7.27
CA ASP A 109 -10.55 5.16 -6.68
C ASP A 109 -9.59 4.22 -5.95
N PHE A 110 -9.73 4.13 -4.63
CA PHE A 110 -8.88 3.30 -3.78
C PHE A 110 -8.94 1.80 -4.14
N ASN A 111 -10.09 1.29 -4.60
CA ASN A 111 -10.21 -0.11 -5.00
C ASN A 111 -9.33 -0.44 -6.21
N ASN A 112 -9.34 0.45 -7.22
CA ASN A 112 -8.54 0.27 -8.41
C ASN A 112 -7.10 0.74 -8.23
N TRP A 113 -6.85 1.69 -7.33
CA TRP A 113 -5.50 2.20 -7.07
C TRP A 113 -4.54 1.13 -6.55
N ASP A 114 -5.01 0.20 -5.72
CA ASP A 114 -4.23 -0.97 -5.27
C ASP A 114 -3.71 -1.83 -6.43
N LYS A 115 -4.34 -1.75 -7.62
CA LYS A 115 -3.91 -2.46 -8.83
C LYS A 115 -2.86 -1.70 -9.63
N SER A 116 -2.64 -0.41 -9.32
CA SER A 116 -1.66 0.43 -10.02
C SER A 116 -0.24 -0.16 -9.88
N PRO A 117 0.63 0.02 -10.89
CA PRO A 117 2.02 -0.42 -10.80
C PRO A 117 2.75 0.19 -9.58
N ILE A 118 2.43 1.44 -9.25
CA ILE A 118 3.06 2.19 -8.16
C ILE A 118 2.67 1.62 -6.80
N GLU A 119 1.36 1.47 -6.53
CA GLU A 119 0.89 0.98 -5.24
C GLU A 119 1.27 -0.49 -5.02
N LYS A 120 1.37 -1.29 -6.09
CA LYS A 120 1.88 -2.67 -5.99
C LYS A 120 3.29 -2.75 -5.42
N VAL A 121 4.18 -1.80 -5.73
CA VAL A 121 5.53 -1.77 -5.15
C VAL A 121 5.48 -1.39 -3.68
N HIS A 122 4.65 -0.42 -3.30
CA HIS A 122 4.44 -0.03 -1.91
C HIS A 122 3.90 -1.20 -1.08
N LEU A 123 2.82 -1.84 -1.52
CA LEU A 123 2.23 -3.02 -0.86
C LEU A 123 3.22 -4.18 -0.75
N LYS A 124 4.08 -4.35 -1.76
CA LYS A 124 5.13 -5.36 -1.75
C LYS A 124 6.17 -5.08 -0.69
N PHE A 125 6.58 -3.82 -0.51
CA PHE A 125 7.44 -3.41 0.60
C PHE A 125 6.78 -3.72 1.95
N CYS A 126 5.51 -3.35 2.14
CA CYS A 126 4.80 -3.63 3.40
C CYS A 126 4.81 -5.14 3.74
N LYS A 127 4.48 -6.00 2.76
CA LYS A 127 4.48 -7.46 2.92
C LYS A 127 5.88 -8.04 3.15
N ILE A 128 6.90 -7.47 2.49
CA ILE A 128 8.31 -7.82 2.70
C ILE A 128 8.73 -7.52 4.14
N TYR A 129 8.42 -6.34 4.65
CA TYR A 129 8.79 -5.93 5.99
C TYR A 129 8.10 -6.79 7.07
N LEU A 130 6.79 -7.01 6.91
CA LEU A 130 6.01 -7.87 7.81
C LEU A 130 6.35 -9.37 7.69
N ALA A 131 7.16 -9.75 6.68
CA ALA A 131 7.52 -11.14 6.36
C ALA A 131 6.29 -12.06 6.19
N ILE A 132 5.24 -11.53 5.55
CA ILE A 132 3.98 -12.21 5.23
C ILE A 132 3.89 -12.55 3.74
N SER A 133 2.95 -13.42 3.39
CA SER A 133 2.79 -13.89 2.01
C SER A 133 2.35 -12.77 1.06
N ARG A 134 2.63 -12.94 -0.25
CA ARG A 134 2.13 -12.03 -1.29
C ARG A 134 0.59 -12.01 -1.36
N LYS A 135 -0.08 -13.06 -0.92
CA LYS A 135 -1.54 -13.21 -0.88
C LYS A 135 -2.19 -12.59 0.37
N ALA A 136 -1.40 -12.10 1.32
CA ALA A 136 -1.92 -11.44 2.52
C ALA A 136 -2.73 -10.19 2.16
N SER A 137 -3.67 -9.81 3.05
CA SER A 137 -4.57 -8.68 2.82
C SER A 137 -3.80 -7.37 2.64
N ASN A 138 -4.04 -6.66 1.54
CA ASN A 138 -3.39 -5.38 1.24
C ASN A 138 -3.73 -4.32 2.29
N ILE A 139 -5.01 -4.24 2.69
CA ILE A 139 -5.48 -3.25 3.67
C ILE A 139 -4.84 -3.47 5.04
N ALA A 140 -4.75 -4.72 5.51
CA ALA A 140 -4.09 -5.04 6.79
C ALA A 140 -2.58 -4.81 6.70
N SER A 141 -1.94 -5.19 5.58
CA SER A 141 -0.49 -5.00 5.37
C SER A 141 -0.07 -3.53 5.46
N ARG A 142 -0.89 -2.61 4.94
CA ARG A 142 -0.66 -1.16 5.07
C ARG A 142 -0.96 -0.65 6.47
N ALA A 143 -2.08 -1.07 7.04
CA ALA A 143 -2.55 -0.60 8.34
C ALA A 143 -1.61 -0.97 9.49
N GLU A 144 -1.00 -2.15 9.48
CA GLU A 144 0.00 -2.55 10.50
C GLU A 144 1.22 -1.61 10.53
N LEU A 145 1.57 -1.00 9.39
CA LEU A 145 2.68 -0.04 9.29
C LEU A 145 2.24 1.41 9.43
N GLY A 146 0.94 1.66 9.61
CA GLY A 146 0.37 3.01 9.59
C GLY A 146 0.59 3.75 8.26
N LYS A 147 0.76 3.04 7.14
CA LYS A 147 1.10 3.65 5.84
C LYS A 147 -0.12 3.86 4.97
N LEU A 148 -0.34 5.10 4.55
CA LEU A 148 -1.39 5.45 3.60
C LEU A 148 -0.96 5.17 2.15
N PRO A 149 -1.91 4.99 1.21
CA PRO A 149 -1.59 4.80 -0.20
C PRO A 149 -0.82 5.99 -0.78
N LEU A 150 0.06 5.71 -1.75
CA LEU A 150 0.89 6.73 -2.37
C LEU A 150 0.10 7.76 -3.18
N ILE A 151 -1.16 7.46 -3.55
CA ILE A 151 -2.03 8.39 -4.30
C ILE A 151 -2.24 9.72 -3.56
N ILE A 152 -2.22 9.71 -2.23
CA ILE A 152 -2.36 10.91 -1.41
C ILE A 152 -1.16 11.84 -1.65
N ASN A 153 0.05 11.27 -1.66
CA ASN A 153 1.28 12.01 -1.98
C ASN A 153 1.31 12.48 -3.44
N VAL A 154 0.75 11.70 -4.37
CA VAL A 154 0.61 12.08 -5.79
C VAL A 154 -0.25 13.33 -5.91
N PHE A 155 -1.46 13.33 -5.34
CA PHE A 155 -2.36 14.49 -5.44
C PHE A 155 -1.81 15.71 -4.71
N LYS A 156 -1.15 15.54 -3.57
CA LYS A 156 -0.43 16.63 -2.90
C LYS A 156 0.62 17.28 -3.82
N ARG A 157 1.34 16.49 -4.62
CA ARG A 157 2.32 17.00 -5.61
C ARG A 157 1.64 17.68 -6.80
N VAL A 158 0.55 17.11 -7.30
CA VAL A 158 -0.28 17.72 -8.37
C VAL A 158 -0.73 19.12 -7.98
N PHE A 159 -1.35 19.30 -6.81
CA PHE A 159 -1.87 20.61 -6.43
C PHE A 159 -0.76 21.61 -6.09
N LYS A 160 0.37 21.17 -5.53
CA LYS A 160 1.56 22.03 -5.41
C LYS A 160 2.07 22.51 -6.77
N TYR A 161 2.06 21.63 -7.77
CA TYR A 161 2.48 21.99 -9.12
C TYR A 161 1.50 22.95 -9.78
N ILE A 162 0.19 22.79 -9.57
CA ILE A 162 -0.82 23.76 -10.04
C ILE A 162 -0.59 25.14 -9.41
N THR A 163 -0.36 25.23 -8.10
CA THR A 163 -0.01 26.50 -7.45
C THR A 163 1.25 27.13 -8.05
N HIS A 164 2.27 26.31 -8.37
CA HIS A 164 3.46 26.78 -9.07
C HIS A 164 3.14 27.27 -10.50
N LEU A 165 2.36 26.52 -11.28
CA LEU A 165 1.92 26.94 -12.61
C LEU A 165 1.12 28.25 -12.56
N ASN A 166 0.37 28.49 -11.50
CA ASN A 166 -0.36 29.74 -11.33
C ASN A 166 0.58 30.93 -11.13
N SER A 167 1.68 30.76 -10.38
CA SER A 167 2.64 31.83 -10.10
C SER A 167 3.62 32.14 -11.24
N LEU A 168 3.70 31.27 -12.26
CA LEU A 168 4.59 31.49 -13.39
C LEU A 168 4.14 32.64 -14.31
N PRO A 169 5.08 33.41 -14.89
CA PRO A 169 4.78 34.39 -15.94
C PRO A 169 4.11 33.76 -17.16
N GLN A 170 3.21 34.50 -17.81
CA GLN A 170 2.51 34.07 -19.04
C GLN A 170 3.45 33.80 -20.23
N THR A 171 4.67 34.31 -20.19
CA THR A 171 5.70 34.06 -21.21
C THR A 171 6.32 32.67 -21.11
N THR A 172 6.16 31.97 -19.99
CA THR A 172 6.75 30.63 -19.81
C THR A 172 5.93 29.56 -20.51
N ILE A 173 6.61 28.62 -21.16
CA ILE A 173 5.98 27.49 -21.86
C ILE A 173 5.07 26.67 -20.93
N ALA A 174 5.47 26.50 -19.66
CA ALA A 174 4.68 25.76 -18.69
C ALA A 174 3.35 26.49 -18.35
N LYS A 175 3.38 27.81 -18.14
CA LYS A 175 2.15 28.61 -17.94
C LYS A 175 1.26 28.55 -19.18
N GLN A 176 1.84 28.69 -20.38
CA GLN A 176 1.10 28.60 -21.64
C GLN A 176 0.43 27.24 -21.81
N ALA A 177 1.14 26.13 -21.53
CA ALA A 177 0.57 24.78 -21.57
C ALA A 177 -0.58 24.61 -20.57
N PHE A 178 -0.47 25.19 -19.37
CA PHE A 178 -1.55 25.19 -18.39
C PHE A 178 -2.79 25.96 -18.87
N LEU A 179 -2.59 27.15 -19.45
CA LEU A 179 -3.67 27.96 -20.03
C LEU A 179 -4.34 27.26 -21.22
N ILE A 180 -3.57 26.61 -22.09
CA ILE A 180 -4.11 25.75 -23.16
C ILE A 180 -4.94 24.61 -22.56
N SER A 181 -4.46 23.98 -21.48
CA SER A 181 -5.22 22.95 -20.80
C SER A 181 -6.54 23.47 -20.20
N LYS A 182 -6.57 24.71 -19.71
CA LYS A 182 -7.79 25.37 -19.22
C LYS A 182 -8.77 25.64 -20.37
N ASP A 183 -8.29 26.16 -21.50
CA ASP A 183 -9.10 26.37 -22.72
C ASP A 183 -9.66 25.05 -23.29
N LEU A 184 -8.88 23.96 -23.25
CA LEU A 184 -9.39 22.64 -23.62
C LEU A 184 -10.54 22.20 -22.71
N HIS A 185 -10.45 22.48 -21.41
CA HIS A 185 -11.50 22.14 -20.46
C HIS A 185 -12.78 22.96 -20.70
N SER A 186 -12.68 24.27 -20.98
CA SER A 186 -13.85 25.09 -21.32
C SER A 186 -14.55 24.61 -22.59
N LYS A 187 -13.80 24.01 -23.51
CA LYS A 187 -14.30 23.33 -24.73
C LYS A 187 -14.75 21.88 -24.49
N GLN A 188 -14.92 21.47 -23.24
CA GLN A 188 -15.34 20.11 -22.83
C GLN A 188 -14.43 18.99 -23.36
N LYS A 189 -13.15 19.29 -23.59
CA LYS A 189 -12.14 18.30 -23.96
C LYS A 189 -11.37 17.83 -22.73
N MET A 190 -10.98 16.56 -22.72
CA MET A 190 -10.11 16.02 -21.67
C MET A 190 -8.78 16.79 -21.64
N SER A 191 -8.37 17.22 -20.46
CA SER A 191 -7.17 18.02 -20.27
C SER A 191 -6.61 17.84 -18.86
N PHE A 192 -5.36 18.27 -18.64
CA PHE A 192 -4.72 18.24 -17.32
C PHE A 192 -5.53 19.04 -16.28
N TYR A 193 -5.91 20.27 -16.63
CA TYR A 193 -6.76 21.16 -15.82
C TYR A 193 -8.10 20.51 -15.50
N GLY A 194 -8.80 19.96 -16.51
CA GLY A 194 -10.10 19.33 -16.30
C GLY A 194 -10.03 18.13 -15.35
N ASN A 195 -9.03 17.27 -15.50
CA ASN A 195 -8.86 16.12 -14.61
C ASN A 195 -8.52 16.53 -13.16
N ALA A 196 -7.77 17.62 -12.97
CA ALA A 196 -7.51 18.18 -11.64
C ALA A 196 -8.78 18.75 -11.02
N MET A 197 -9.62 19.45 -11.80
CA MET A 197 -10.94 19.91 -11.38
C MET A 197 -11.84 18.75 -10.96
N ASP A 198 -11.92 17.69 -11.77
CA ASP A 198 -12.72 16.50 -11.46
C ASP A 198 -12.26 15.83 -10.17
N THR A 199 -10.95 15.84 -9.90
CA THR A 199 -10.39 15.35 -8.63
C THR A 199 -10.94 16.16 -7.46
N ILE A 200 -10.92 17.49 -7.52
CA ILE A 200 -11.45 18.37 -6.47
C ILE A 200 -12.96 18.16 -6.28
N LYS A 201 -13.73 18.11 -7.38
CA LYS A 201 -15.17 17.87 -7.33
C LYS A 201 -15.50 16.56 -6.61
N ASN A 202 -14.77 15.49 -6.92
CA ASN A 202 -14.92 14.20 -6.25
C ASN A 202 -14.55 14.22 -4.75
N LEU A 203 -13.86 15.26 -4.28
CA LEU A 203 -13.55 15.43 -2.87
C LEU A 203 -14.70 16.05 -2.07
N ASN A 204 -15.74 16.59 -2.72
CA ASN A 204 -16.86 17.31 -2.08
C ASN A 204 -16.36 18.46 -1.17
N LEU A 205 -15.38 19.23 -1.64
CA LEU A 205 -14.83 20.38 -0.93
C LEU A 205 -15.63 21.66 -1.23
N ASN A 206 -15.50 22.67 -0.36
CA ASN A 206 -16.17 23.98 -0.49
C ASN A 206 -15.93 24.64 -1.87
N GLU A 207 -16.87 25.47 -2.30
CA GLU A 207 -16.86 26.11 -3.62
C GLU A 207 -15.60 26.94 -3.90
N GLU A 208 -15.00 27.55 -2.89
CA GLU A 208 -13.74 28.31 -3.03
C GLU A 208 -12.57 27.45 -3.54
N ILE A 209 -12.54 26.15 -3.18
CA ILE A 209 -11.49 25.21 -3.62
C ILE A 209 -11.73 24.75 -5.07
N LEU A 210 -12.93 24.97 -5.62
CA LEU A 210 -13.22 24.64 -7.01
C LEU A 210 -12.48 25.54 -8.00
N ASN A 211 -11.97 26.70 -7.57
CA ASN A 211 -11.11 27.51 -8.43
C ASN A 211 -9.63 27.10 -8.28
N LEU A 212 -9.12 26.32 -9.24
CA LEU A 212 -7.70 25.91 -9.28
C LEU A 212 -6.73 27.09 -9.28
N GLU A 213 -7.15 28.29 -9.68
CA GLU A 213 -6.31 29.49 -9.70
C GLU A 213 -6.12 30.10 -8.30
N ALA A 214 -7.02 29.80 -7.37
CA ALA A 214 -7.00 30.27 -5.98
C ALA A 214 -6.47 29.20 -5.00
N VAL A 215 -5.91 28.08 -5.48
CA VAL A 215 -5.39 27.02 -4.62
C VAL A 215 -4.14 27.50 -3.87
N THR A 216 -4.29 27.66 -2.56
CA THR A 216 -3.23 28.05 -1.62
C THR A 216 -2.60 26.83 -0.96
N THR A 217 -1.49 27.05 -0.24
CA THR A 217 -0.88 26.02 0.60
C THR A 217 -1.85 25.45 1.64
N GLU A 218 -2.76 26.27 2.17
CA GLU A 218 -3.75 25.82 3.15
C GLU A 218 -4.82 24.93 2.49
N HIS A 219 -5.29 25.31 1.30
CA HIS A 219 -6.16 24.45 0.49
C HIS A 219 -5.51 23.08 0.20
N ILE A 220 -4.20 23.04 -0.08
CA ILE A 220 -3.47 21.78 -0.29
C ILE A 220 -3.43 20.91 0.97
N LYS A 221 -3.27 21.51 2.16
CA LYS A 221 -3.34 20.77 3.43
C LYS A 221 -4.73 20.18 3.62
N THR A 222 -5.79 20.97 3.39
CA THR A 222 -7.19 20.52 3.47
C THR A 222 -7.46 19.39 2.49
N ILE A 223 -7.10 19.54 1.22
CA ILE A 223 -7.23 18.48 0.19
C ILE A 223 -6.51 17.20 0.64
N THR A 224 -5.29 17.32 1.15
CA THR A 224 -4.50 16.16 1.61
C THR A 224 -5.23 15.48 2.78
N LYS A 225 -5.62 16.24 3.81
CA LYS A 225 -6.34 15.72 4.98
C LYS A 225 -7.65 15.04 4.59
N THR A 226 -8.44 15.64 3.70
CA THR A 226 -9.69 15.03 3.20
C THR A 226 -9.42 13.72 2.44
N LEU A 227 -8.36 13.64 1.63
CA LEU A 227 -7.96 12.38 0.98
C LEU A 227 -7.58 11.30 2.01
N GLU A 228 -6.87 11.67 3.08
CA GLU A 228 -6.53 10.76 4.18
C GLU A 228 -7.79 10.27 4.88
N GLU A 229 -8.70 11.17 5.27
CA GLU A 229 -9.98 10.84 5.91
C GLU A 229 -10.85 9.93 5.03
N LYS A 230 -10.98 10.23 3.73
CA LYS A 230 -11.70 9.36 2.79
C LYS A 230 -11.08 7.97 2.70
N TYR A 231 -9.74 7.87 2.71
CA TYR A 231 -9.08 6.57 2.74
C TYR A 231 -9.32 5.83 4.06
N LEU A 232 -9.29 6.51 5.21
CA LEU A 232 -9.56 5.90 6.50
C LEU A 232 -10.99 5.37 6.60
N THR A 233 -11.98 6.12 6.08
CA THR A 233 -13.37 5.66 5.97
C THR A 233 -13.47 4.44 5.06
N PHE A 234 -12.81 4.47 3.89
CA PHE A 234 -12.74 3.32 2.99
C PHE A 234 -12.11 2.10 3.66
N TRP A 235 -11.02 2.29 4.41
CA TRP A 235 -10.32 1.24 5.14
C TRP A 235 -11.21 0.59 6.20
N LYS A 236 -11.90 1.39 7.04
CA LYS A 236 -12.85 0.90 8.05
C LYS A 236 -13.96 0.08 7.40
N HIS A 237 -14.60 0.62 6.37
CA HIS A 237 -15.64 -0.09 5.62
C HIS A 237 -15.14 -1.41 5.03
N LYS A 238 -13.91 -1.45 4.47
CA LYS A 238 -13.32 -2.70 3.96
C LYS A 238 -13.01 -3.71 5.06
N LEU A 239 -12.70 -3.23 6.26
CA LEU A 239 -12.40 -4.07 7.41
C LEU A 239 -13.67 -4.70 7.98
N GLU A 240 -14.72 -3.90 8.20
CA GLU A 240 -16.04 -4.34 8.68
C GLU A 240 -16.69 -5.38 7.77
N ASN A 241 -16.53 -5.23 6.45
CA ASN A 241 -17.10 -6.14 5.46
C ASN A 241 -16.17 -7.34 5.13
N SER A 242 -15.08 -7.54 5.87
CA SER A 242 -14.12 -8.62 5.60
C SER A 242 -14.43 -9.89 6.38
N SER A 243 -14.85 -10.94 5.68
CA SER A 243 -14.92 -12.29 6.27
C SER A 243 -13.55 -12.88 6.63
N LYS A 244 -12.47 -12.30 6.10
CA LYS A 244 -11.08 -12.73 6.37
C LYS A 244 -10.53 -12.09 7.62
N LEU A 245 -10.75 -10.80 7.77
CA LEU A 245 -10.14 -9.98 8.80
C LEU A 245 -11.05 -9.83 10.03
N THR A 246 -11.99 -10.77 10.24
CA THR A 246 -12.93 -10.74 11.37
C THR A 246 -12.21 -10.69 12.72
N PHE A 247 -11.10 -11.41 12.87
CA PHE A 247 -10.29 -11.32 14.10
C PHE A 247 -9.52 -9.99 14.16
N TYR A 248 -8.91 -9.57 13.05
CA TYR A 248 -8.17 -8.31 12.96
C TYR A 248 -9.04 -7.07 13.27
N SER A 249 -10.33 -7.09 12.89
CA SER A 249 -11.27 -6.00 13.14
C SER A 249 -11.65 -5.83 14.61
N THR A 250 -11.40 -6.81 15.48
CA THR A 250 -11.74 -6.70 16.90
C THR A 250 -10.77 -5.79 17.66
N PHE A 251 -9.55 -5.61 17.15
CA PHE A 251 -8.50 -4.85 17.83
C PHE A 251 -7.90 -3.72 16.98
N LYS A 252 -7.87 -3.82 15.65
CA LYS A 252 -7.32 -2.75 14.80
C LYS A 252 -8.38 -1.69 14.49
N THR A 253 -8.53 -0.74 15.41
CA THR A 253 -9.48 0.38 15.31
C THR A 253 -8.88 1.66 14.71
N ASP A 254 -7.55 1.79 14.77
CA ASP A 254 -6.80 2.91 14.20
C ASP A 254 -5.91 2.48 13.02
N HIS A 255 -5.37 3.45 12.29
CA HIS A 255 -4.46 3.22 11.16
C HIS A 255 -3.03 3.72 11.47
N ASN A 256 -2.54 3.39 12.66
CA ASN A 256 -1.19 3.75 13.12
C ASN A 256 -0.19 2.58 13.00
N LEU A 257 1.10 2.91 13.09
CA LEU A 257 2.16 1.92 13.20
C LEU A 257 1.99 1.11 14.50
N GLU A 258 2.01 -0.21 14.38
CA GLU A 258 1.78 -1.10 15.52
C GLU A 258 2.98 -1.22 16.46
N ASN A 259 2.73 -1.15 17.76
CA ASN A 259 3.74 -1.19 18.81
C ASN A 259 4.55 -2.50 18.82
N TYR A 260 3.90 -3.63 18.52
CA TYR A 260 4.61 -4.92 18.49
C TYR A 260 5.73 -4.95 17.43
N LEU A 261 5.61 -4.16 16.36
CA LEU A 261 6.66 -4.05 15.35
C LEU A 261 7.91 -3.34 15.87
N VAL A 262 7.74 -2.48 16.89
CA VAL A 262 8.81 -1.70 17.52
C VAL A 262 9.45 -2.47 18.68
N PHE A 263 8.62 -3.09 19.53
CA PHE A 263 9.08 -3.72 20.78
C PHE A 263 9.67 -5.12 20.58
N ILE A 264 9.11 -5.94 19.69
CA ILE A 264 9.62 -7.30 19.49
C ILE A 264 10.90 -7.25 18.65
N LYS A 265 12.03 -7.53 19.31
CA LYS A 265 13.36 -7.54 18.69
C LYS A 265 13.65 -8.81 17.89
N ASP A 266 13.07 -9.93 18.31
CA ASP A 266 13.23 -11.21 17.60
C ASP A 266 12.38 -11.21 16.31
N PRO A 267 13.00 -11.25 15.12
CA PRO A 267 12.28 -11.18 13.86
C PRO A 267 11.37 -12.39 13.60
N HIS A 268 11.69 -13.57 14.15
CA HIS A 268 10.86 -14.76 14.00
C HIS A 268 9.59 -14.66 14.83
N LYS A 269 9.70 -14.19 16.09
CA LYS A 269 8.53 -13.94 16.95
C LYS A 269 7.66 -12.82 16.39
N ARG A 270 8.28 -11.73 15.94
CA ARG A 270 7.59 -10.60 15.30
C ARG A 270 6.83 -11.05 14.05
N ARG A 271 7.48 -11.79 13.15
CA ARG A 271 6.84 -12.37 11.96
C ARG A 271 5.67 -13.28 12.33
N CYS A 272 5.83 -14.12 13.34
CA CYS A 272 4.79 -15.05 13.78
C CYS A 272 3.56 -14.28 14.27
N LEU A 273 3.76 -13.23 15.09
CA LEU A 273 2.68 -12.37 15.54
C LEU A 273 2.04 -11.57 14.39
N SER A 274 2.83 -11.00 13.47
CA SER A 274 2.29 -10.35 12.26
C SER A 274 1.40 -11.28 11.46
N ARG A 275 1.84 -12.53 11.23
CA ARG A 275 1.07 -13.55 10.51
C ARG A 275 -0.24 -13.88 11.23
N LEU A 276 -0.22 -14.00 12.56
CA LEU A 276 -1.43 -14.25 13.35
C LEU A 276 -2.41 -13.08 13.21
N ARG A 277 -1.94 -11.86 13.43
CA ARG A 277 -2.78 -10.64 13.37
C ARG A 277 -3.48 -10.47 12.03
N VAL A 278 -2.74 -10.55 10.91
CA VAL A 278 -3.28 -10.24 9.57
C VAL A 278 -3.95 -11.44 8.88
N SER A 279 -4.28 -12.49 9.64
CA SER A 279 -4.84 -13.75 9.15
C SER A 279 -4.02 -14.33 7.97
N ASN A 280 -2.70 -14.43 8.16
CA ASN A 280 -1.74 -15.07 7.26
C ASN A 280 -0.97 -16.22 7.95
N HIS A 281 -1.67 -17.00 8.76
CA HIS A 281 -1.15 -18.13 9.53
C HIS A 281 -1.80 -19.46 9.08
N ASP A 282 -1.37 -20.56 9.71
CA ASP A 282 -1.66 -21.93 9.26
C ASP A 282 -2.70 -22.62 10.17
N LEU A 283 -3.68 -21.87 10.69
CA LEU A 283 -4.82 -22.42 11.45
C LEU A 283 -5.95 -22.79 10.47
N GLN A 284 -6.82 -23.74 10.81
CA GLN A 284 -7.88 -24.19 9.91
C GLN A 284 -8.84 -23.06 9.51
N ILE A 285 -9.04 -22.02 10.32
CA ILE A 285 -9.86 -20.86 9.92
C ILE A 285 -9.41 -20.24 8.60
N GLU A 286 -8.09 -20.26 8.31
CA GLU A 286 -7.47 -19.73 7.09
C GLU A 286 -7.13 -20.85 6.09
N ILE A 287 -6.60 -21.99 6.53
CA ILE A 287 -6.31 -23.13 5.62
C ILE A 287 -7.60 -23.64 4.98
N GLY A 288 -8.62 -23.94 5.79
CA GLY A 288 -9.89 -24.45 5.31
C GLY A 288 -10.64 -23.44 4.43
N ARG A 289 -10.38 -22.13 4.58
CA ARG A 289 -10.89 -21.11 3.67
C ARG A 289 -10.40 -21.31 2.24
N TYR A 290 -9.12 -21.65 2.02
CA TYR A 290 -8.60 -21.93 0.68
C TYR A 290 -9.13 -23.24 0.10
N GLN A 291 -9.61 -24.14 0.97
CA GLN A 291 -10.20 -25.42 0.61
C GLN A 291 -11.74 -25.35 0.50
N ASN A 292 -12.34 -24.17 0.64
CA ASN A 292 -13.80 -23.95 0.66
C ASN A 292 -14.55 -24.76 1.74
N ILE A 293 -13.89 -25.10 2.84
CA ILE A 293 -14.52 -25.76 3.99
C ILE A 293 -15.42 -24.73 4.71
N PRO A 294 -16.68 -25.07 5.07
CA PRO A 294 -17.57 -24.23 5.87
C PRO A 294 -16.90 -23.78 7.18
N ARG A 295 -17.23 -22.58 7.69
CA ARG A 295 -16.44 -21.96 8.79
C ARG A 295 -16.49 -22.79 10.07
N GLU A 296 -17.66 -23.33 10.36
CA GLU A 296 -18.02 -24.23 11.44
C GLU A 296 -17.31 -25.59 11.37
N GLU A 297 -16.90 -26.04 10.18
CA GLU A 297 -16.18 -27.29 9.96
C GLU A 297 -14.65 -27.13 9.97
N ARG A 298 -14.14 -25.91 10.15
CA ARG A 298 -12.68 -25.64 10.23
C ARG A 298 -12.12 -25.99 11.59
N LEU A 299 -12.22 -27.26 11.97
CA LEU A 299 -11.96 -27.76 13.32
C LEU A 299 -10.46 -27.84 13.68
N CYS A 300 -10.13 -27.69 14.95
CA CYS A 300 -8.76 -27.84 15.43
C CYS A 300 -8.27 -29.27 15.32
N LYS A 301 -7.15 -29.45 14.60
CA LYS A 301 -6.54 -30.75 14.35
C LYS A 301 -5.58 -31.22 15.44
N ILE A 302 -5.37 -30.40 16.48
CA ILE A 302 -4.35 -30.65 17.52
C ILE A 302 -4.99 -30.97 18.87
N CYS A 303 -5.99 -30.20 19.29
CA CYS A 303 -6.58 -30.38 20.63
C CYS A 303 -7.71 -31.40 20.70
N ASN A 304 -8.18 -31.91 19.55
CA ASN A 304 -9.28 -32.86 19.42
C ASN A 304 -10.59 -32.43 20.14
N SER A 305 -10.78 -31.12 20.41
CA SER A 305 -11.97 -30.63 21.12
C SER A 305 -13.23 -30.51 20.25
N GLY A 306 -13.10 -30.67 18.93
CA GLY A 306 -14.20 -30.43 17.98
C GLY A 306 -14.54 -28.95 17.80
N GLU A 307 -13.71 -28.03 18.31
CA GLU A 307 -13.92 -26.58 18.16
C GLU A 307 -13.26 -26.02 16.89
N VAL A 308 -13.81 -24.92 16.38
CA VAL A 308 -13.24 -24.18 15.24
C VAL A 308 -11.85 -23.62 15.57
N GLU A 309 -10.86 -23.91 14.73
CA GLU A 309 -9.49 -23.48 14.91
C GLU A 309 -9.25 -22.05 14.39
N ASN A 310 -9.66 -21.08 15.19
CA ASN A 310 -9.40 -19.66 14.95
C ASN A 310 -8.35 -19.08 15.91
N GLU A 311 -8.01 -17.81 15.71
CA GLU A 311 -7.04 -17.08 16.50
C GLU A 311 -7.43 -17.01 17.98
N THR A 312 -8.72 -16.79 18.28
CA THR A 312 -9.25 -16.77 19.66
C THR A 312 -9.12 -18.13 20.34
N HIS A 313 -9.45 -19.23 19.65
CA HIS A 313 -9.27 -20.59 20.17
C HIS A 313 -7.79 -20.84 20.50
N LEU A 314 -6.86 -20.49 19.60
CA LEU A 314 -5.43 -20.60 19.87
C LEU A 314 -5.01 -19.78 21.10
N LEU A 315 -5.52 -18.57 21.27
CA LEU A 315 -5.15 -17.65 22.35
C LEU A 315 -5.78 -18.02 23.69
N LEU A 316 -7.02 -18.51 23.72
CA LEU A 316 -7.82 -18.57 24.94
C LEU A 316 -8.24 -19.99 25.39
N SER A 317 -8.48 -20.95 24.49
CA SER A 317 -9.17 -22.20 24.88
C SER A 317 -8.60 -23.52 24.35
N CYS A 318 -7.69 -23.51 23.37
CA CYS A 318 -7.14 -24.72 22.77
C CYS A 318 -6.40 -25.64 23.78
N LYS A 319 -6.96 -26.80 24.14
CA LYS A 319 -6.38 -27.72 25.15
C LYS A 319 -4.92 -28.08 24.86
N ALA A 320 -4.54 -28.22 23.59
CA ALA A 320 -3.16 -28.52 23.20
C ALA A 320 -2.12 -27.48 23.64
N TYR A 321 -2.53 -26.24 23.95
CA TYR A 321 -1.65 -25.16 24.40
C TYR A 321 -1.89 -24.75 25.85
N GLU A 322 -2.62 -25.54 26.63
CA GLU A 322 -3.00 -25.23 28.01
C GLU A 322 -1.81 -24.83 28.88
N GLN A 323 -0.74 -25.62 28.91
CA GLN A 323 0.47 -25.30 29.67
C GLN A 323 1.13 -24.00 29.20
N SER A 324 1.24 -23.79 27.88
CA SER A 324 1.82 -22.56 27.32
C SER A 324 0.98 -21.33 27.71
N ARG A 325 -0.34 -21.49 27.76
CA ARG A 325 -1.29 -20.43 28.10
C ARG A 325 -1.28 -20.11 29.60
N ALA A 326 -1.17 -21.13 30.45
CA ALA A 326 -0.99 -20.97 31.89
C ALA A 326 0.29 -20.18 32.19
N ASN A 327 1.40 -20.52 31.51
CA ASN A 327 2.66 -19.77 31.64
C ASN A 327 2.54 -18.32 31.16
N LEU A 328 1.80 -18.06 30.08
CA LEU A 328 1.52 -16.70 29.64
C LEU A 328 0.71 -15.96 30.71
N ARG A 329 -0.36 -16.56 31.22
CA ARG A 329 -1.26 -15.94 32.21
C ARG A 329 -0.52 -15.58 33.49
N SER A 330 0.24 -16.52 34.08
CA SER A 330 1.05 -16.23 35.27
C SER A 330 2.09 -15.15 35.00
N SER A 331 2.70 -15.15 33.81
CA SER A 331 3.63 -14.09 33.43
C SER A 331 2.94 -12.73 33.33
N LEU A 332 1.71 -12.65 32.86
CA LEU A 332 0.95 -11.40 32.75
C LEU A 332 0.47 -10.88 34.11
N GLU A 333 0.04 -11.76 35.01
CA GLU A 333 -0.37 -11.40 36.38
C GLU A 333 0.78 -10.74 37.16
N ASN A 334 2.01 -11.23 36.96
CA ASN A 334 3.22 -10.66 37.56
C ASN A 334 3.71 -9.36 36.89
N ALA A 335 3.15 -8.97 35.74
CA ALA A 335 3.65 -7.84 34.93
C ALA A 335 3.09 -6.47 35.35
N SER A 336 2.20 -6.42 36.36
CA SER A 336 1.66 -5.17 36.92
C SER A 336 1.22 -4.14 35.88
N SER A 337 0.32 -4.51 34.96
CA SER A 337 -0.31 -3.54 34.06
C SER A 337 -1.83 -3.53 34.24
N ASP A 338 -2.41 -2.37 34.53
CA ASP A 338 -3.87 -2.15 34.50
C ASP A 338 -4.47 -2.27 33.08
N GLU A 339 -3.63 -2.45 32.05
CA GLU A 339 -4.03 -2.49 30.64
C GLU A 339 -4.84 -3.75 30.28
N ILE A 340 -4.68 -4.86 31.00
CA ILE A 340 -5.31 -6.14 30.64
C ILE A 340 -6.10 -6.74 31.81
N ASN A 341 -7.41 -6.87 31.61
CA ASN A 341 -8.27 -7.70 32.43
C ASN A 341 -8.30 -9.14 31.88
N LEU A 342 -7.64 -10.07 32.58
CA LEU A 342 -7.53 -11.48 32.21
C LEU A 342 -8.85 -12.27 32.24
N ASN A 343 -9.92 -11.67 32.76
CA ASN A 343 -11.26 -12.24 32.79
C ASN A 343 -12.19 -11.56 31.79
N SER A 344 -11.67 -10.63 30.98
CA SER A 344 -12.46 -9.93 29.96
C SER A 344 -12.86 -10.87 28.82
N GLN A 345 -14.10 -10.73 28.35
CA GLN A 345 -14.57 -11.36 27.12
C GLN A 345 -13.79 -10.85 25.88
N THR A 346 -13.17 -9.67 25.97
CA THR A 346 -12.35 -9.07 24.91
C THR A 346 -10.86 -9.38 25.04
N LEU A 347 -10.45 -10.27 25.94
CA LEU A 347 -9.03 -10.52 26.25
C LEU A 347 -8.15 -10.78 25.01
N SER A 348 -8.66 -11.52 24.03
CA SER A 348 -7.90 -11.77 22.78
C SER A 348 -7.62 -10.48 21.97
N ALA A 349 -8.56 -9.54 21.95
CA ALA A 349 -8.39 -8.23 21.33
C ALA A 349 -7.49 -7.33 22.19
N ASP A 350 -7.65 -7.37 23.52
CA ASP A 350 -6.84 -6.59 24.46
C ASP A 350 -5.36 -6.96 24.40
N LEU A 351 -5.05 -8.27 24.33
CA LEU A 351 -3.69 -8.76 24.08
C LEU A 351 -3.11 -8.25 22.76
N MET A 352 -3.94 -8.14 21.70
CA MET A 352 -3.48 -7.71 20.39
C MET A 352 -3.27 -6.19 20.32
N LYS A 353 -4.09 -5.37 20.98
CA LYS A 353 -3.95 -3.90 20.95
C LYS A 353 -3.07 -3.32 22.06
N SER A 354 -2.54 -4.16 22.96
CA SER A 354 -1.72 -3.72 24.08
C SER A 354 -0.60 -2.78 23.63
N THR A 355 -0.35 -1.77 24.45
CA THR A 355 0.73 -0.80 24.30
C THR A 355 1.90 -1.10 25.24
N ASP A 356 1.70 -1.98 26.23
CA ASP A 356 2.72 -2.47 27.13
C ASP A 356 3.74 -3.39 26.43
N SER A 357 5.02 -3.02 26.55
CA SER A 357 6.12 -3.73 25.88
C SER A 357 6.38 -5.14 26.44
N GLU A 358 6.11 -5.36 27.72
CA GLU A 358 6.31 -6.64 28.40
C GLU A 358 5.21 -7.62 28.01
N ILE A 359 3.94 -7.17 28.01
CA ILE A 359 2.79 -7.94 27.51
C ILE A 359 3.04 -8.37 26.06
N ILE A 360 3.36 -7.42 25.18
CA ILE A 360 3.63 -7.68 23.76
C ILE A 360 4.73 -8.74 23.61
N THR A 361 5.80 -8.62 24.40
CA THR A 361 6.94 -9.53 24.33
C THR A 361 6.54 -10.93 24.79
N LYS A 362 5.82 -11.05 25.91
CA LYS A 362 5.31 -12.32 26.46
C LYS A 362 4.34 -12.99 25.48
N LEU A 363 3.38 -12.22 24.93
CA LEU A 363 2.45 -12.70 23.90
C LEU A 363 3.19 -13.24 22.67
N SER A 364 4.21 -12.52 22.19
CA SER A 364 4.97 -12.96 21.01
C SER A 364 5.70 -14.28 21.23
N LYS A 365 6.22 -14.52 22.45
CA LYS A 365 6.86 -15.77 22.85
C LYS A 365 5.85 -16.92 22.85
N PHE A 366 4.68 -16.69 23.45
CA PHE A 366 3.58 -17.65 23.48
C PHE A 366 3.09 -18.03 22.08
N VAL A 367 2.78 -17.04 21.23
CA VAL A 367 2.30 -17.32 19.87
C VAL A 367 3.35 -18.11 19.08
N TYR A 368 4.62 -17.72 19.20
CA TYR A 368 5.72 -18.43 18.55
C TYR A 368 5.86 -19.89 19.05
N SER A 369 5.75 -20.14 20.36
CA SER A 369 5.83 -21.50 20.90
C SER A 369 4.66 -22.37 20.45
N CYS A 370 3.43 -21.84 20.42
CA CYS A 370 2.25 -22.54 19.90
C CYS A 370 2.45 -22.99 18.46
N PHE A 371 2.90 -22.10 17.57
CA PHE A 371 3.15 -22.48 16.17
C PHE A 371 4.31 -23.47 16.00
N LYS A 372 5.34 -23.41 16.86
CA LYS A 372 6.42 -24.40 16.87
C LYS A 372 5.93 -25.77 17.33
N GLN A 373 5.11 -25.83 18.37
CA GLN A 373 4.50 -27.07 18.87
C GLN A 373 3.56 -27.67 17.81
N ARG A 374 2.74 -26.83 17.15
CA ARG A 374 1.89 -27.23 16.03
C ARG A 374 2.68 -27.88 14.90
N LEU A 375 3.78 -27.26 14.48
CA LEU A 375 4.59 -27.77 13.38
C LEU A 375 5.09 -29.19 13.69
N LYS A 376 5.64 -29.39 14.90
CA LYS A 376 6.10 -30.70 15.36
C LYS A 376 4.98 -31.74 15.37
N TYR A 377 3.80 -31.39 15.89
CA TYR A 377 2.66 -32.29 15.96
C TYR A 377 2.16 -32.72 14.56
N LEU A 378 2.16 -31.80 13.60
CA LEU A 378 1.76 -32.10 12.23
C LEU A 378 2.82 -32.90 11.47
N GLU A 379 4.10 -32.69 11.76
CA GLU A 379 5.20 -33.49 11.20
C GLU A 379 5.15 -34.95 11.68
N THR A 380 4.91 -35.19 12.97
CA THR A 380 4.78 -36.57 13.49
C THR A 380 3.59 -37.31 12.90
N ARG A 381 2.45 -36.64 12.72
CA ARG A 381 1.22 -37.26 12.22
C ARG A 381 1.20 -37.53 10.72
N ASN A 382 2.11 -36.91 9.95
CA ASN A 382 2.28 -37.20 8.52
C ASN A 382 3.34 -38.28 8.26
N ALA A 383 4.09 -38.67 9.30
CA ALA A 383 5.08 -39.74 9.22
C ALA A 383 4.48 -41.12 9.55
N ASP A 384 3.33 -41.13 10.23
CA ASP A 384 2.44 -42.28 10.44
C ASP A 384 1.38 -42.34 9.32
#